data_AF-A0AA96EDN3-F1
#
_entry.id   AF-A0AA96EDN3-F1
#
_cell.length_a   1.000
_cell.length_b   1.000
_cell.length_c   1.000
_cell.angle_alpha   90.00
_cell.angle_beta   90.00
_cell.angle_gamma   90.00
#
_symmetry.space_group_name_H-M   'P 1'
#
loop_
_entity.id
_entity.type
_entity.pdbx_description
1 polymer ?
#
loop_
_entity_poly.entity_id
_entity_poly.type
_entity_poly.pdbx_seq_one_letter_code
_entity_poly.pdbx_strand_id
1 'polypeptide(L)'
;MVHIFSAQEGRPNGLRTVFSMLALALALGTLGGCASVPPPDSAMTQAQMQLQYARDAGAADYAPVDLDFAQNKFQQAQAAMASRKYEDAAVLAEEAQADAELARAKARLGAARAQIQRKTQANRDLREQIEQDLNAQEEAAQRQQQQLQEQQQGLPTQEQTQDMPAPPSSVLQPVPQGEGFQTLPQTNDQGGRP
;
A
#
# COMPACT_ATOMS: atom_id res chain seq x y z
N MET A 1 106.09 1.34 15.22
CA MET A 1 105.40 1.80 16.45
C MET A 1 104.29 2.76 16.03
N VAL A 2 103.15 2.66 16.69
CA VAL A 2 101.80 3.11 16.30
C VAL A 2 101.73 4.58 15.79
N HIS A 3 101.10 4.79 14.63
CA HIS A 3 100.46 6.08 14.31
C HIS A 3 98.95 5.92 14.42
N ILE A 4 98.37 6.77 15.27
CA ILE A 4 96.96 6.84 15.66
C ILE A 4 96.30 7.98 14.88
N PHE A 5 95.03 7.79 14.52
CA PHE A 5 93.93 8.79 14.52
C PHE A 5 93.83 9.89 13.43
N SER A 6 92.69 9.81 12.71
CA SER A 6 91.68 10.87 12.50
C SER A 6 91.98 12.07 11.59
N ALA A 7 91.01 12.78 11.02
CA ALA A 7 89.65 12.54 10.56
C ALA A 7 89.20 13.82 9.84
N GLN A 8 88.06 13.73 9.15
CA GLN A 8 87.01 14.76 9.06
C GLN A 8 86.84 15.49 7.71
N GLU A 9 85.90 14.94 6.93
CA GLU A 9 85.27 15.53 5.75
C GLU A 9 84.37 16.72 6.13
N GLY A 10 84.52 17.83 5.38
CA GLY A 10 83.77 19.07 5.55
C GLY A 10 82.34 18.96 5.01
N ARG A 11 81.37 19.43 5.83
CA ARG A 11 79.93 19.47 5.52
C ARG A 11 79.55 20.86 4.99
N PRO A 12 78.92 21.01 3.80
CA PRO A 12 78.46 22.30 3.34
C PRO A 12 77.05 22.66 3.88
N ASN A 13 76.91 23.88 4.40
CA ASN A 13 75.74 24.44 5.08
C ASN A 13 74.58 24.88 4.16
N GLY A 14 74.60 24.56 2.86
CA GLY A 14 73.60 25.02 1.87
C GLY A 14 72.27 24.26 1.86
N LEU A 15 72.21 23.09 2.50
CA LEU A 15 71.02 22.23 2.42
C LEU A 15 69.88 22.70 3.35
N ARG A 16 70.19 23.44 4.42
CA ARG A 16 69.19 23.84 5.44
C ARG A 16 68.28 24.98 4.95
N THR A 17 68.81 25.91 4.15
CA THR A 17 68.07 27.09 3.67
C THR A 17 67.08 26.75 2.55
N VAL A 18 67.45 25.81 1.67
CA VAL A 18 66.59 25.37 0.56
C VAL A 18 65.41 24.54 1.07
N PHE A 19 65.65 23.66 2.04
CA PHE A 19 64.58 22.90 2.71
C PHE A 19 63.61 23.79 3.51
N SER A 20 64.10 24.86 4.14
CA SER A 20 63.25 25.79 4.91
C SER A 20 62.33 26.63 4.02
N MET A 21 62.78 27.04 2.82
CA MET A 21 61.94 27.75 1.86
C MET A 21 60.88 26.84 1.24
N LEU A 22 61.24 25.58 0.93
CA LEU A 22 60.30 24.59 0.39
C LEU A 22 59.22 24.21 1.41
N ALA A 23 59.58 24.07 2.69
CA ALA A 23 58.63 23.79 3.76
C ALA A 23 57.65 24.95 4.02
N LEU A 24 58.11 26.20 3.93
CA LEU A 24 57.25 27.37 4.09
C LEU A 24 56.26 27.54 2.91
N ALA A 25 56.71 27.28 1.67
CA ALA A 25 55.84 27.28 0.50
C ALA A 25 54.79 26.16 0.52
N LEU A 26 55.15 24.97 1.03
CA LEU A 26 54.22 23.85 1.17
C LEU A 26 53.20 24.08 2.29
N ALA A 27 53.59 24.76 3.37
CA ALA A 27 52.69 25.12 4.47
C ALA A 27 51.70 26.24 4.10
N LEU A 28 52.07 27.15 3.20
CA LEU A 28 51.15 28.17 2.66
C LEU A 28 50.20 27.61 1.59
N GLY A 29 50.53 26.49 0.94
CA GLY A 29 49.70 25.83 -0.07
C GLY A 29 48.55 25.00 0.50
N THR A 30 48.64 24.54 1.75
CA THR A 30 47.58 23.72 2.37
C THR A 30 46.46 24.53 3.02
N LEU A 31 46.62 25.86 3.15
CA LEU A 31 45.58 26.74 3.72
C LEU A 31 44.71 27.47 2.67
N GLY A 32 44.96 27.29 1.36
CA GLY A 32 44.35 28.11 0.30
C GLY A 32 43.66 27.33 -0.84
N GLY A 33 43.40 26.03 -0.68
CA GLY A 33 42.96 25.13 -1.74
C GLY A 33 41.45 24.79 -1.78
N CYS A 34 40.56 25.76 -1.59
CA CYS A 34 39.22 25.73 -2.19
C CYS A 34 39.03 27.02 -2.98
N ALA A 35 39.81 27.16 -4.06
CA ALA A 35 39.62 28.21 -5.03
C ALA A 35 38.31 27.94 -5.79
N SER A 36 37.23 28.59 -5.35
CA SER A 36 35.84 28.48 -5.82
C SER A 36 35.20 27.10 -5.65
N VAL A 37 34.33 26.96 -4.64
CA VAL A 37 33.35 25.86 -4.60
C VAL A 37 32.38 26.08 -5.76
N PRO A 38 32.32 25.19 -6.77
CA PRO A 38 31.36 25.34 -7.86
C PRO A 38 29.93 25.16 -7.33
N PRO A 39 28.91 25.72 -8.03
CA PRO A 39 27.52 25.50 -7.67
C PRO A 39 27.15 24.01 -7.61
N PRO A 40 26.50 23.52 -6.53
CA PRO A 40 26.13 22.11 -6.36
C PRO A 40 24.85 21.72 -7.10
N ASP A 41 24.80 21.94 -8.42
CA ASP A 41 23.57 21.73 -9.23
C ASP A 41 23.10 20.26 -9.22
N SER A 42 24.03 19.30 -9.13
CA SER A 42 23.72 17.87 -9.06
C SER A 42 23.02 17.50 -7.75
N ALA A 43 23.45 18.06 -6.61
CA ALA A 43 22.81 17.83 -5.31
C ALA A 43 21.42 18.47 -5.28
N MET A 44 21.29 19.70 -5.77
CA MET A 44 20.00 20.39 -5.88
C MET A 44 18.99 19.60 -6.72
N THR A 45 19.42 19.07 -7.88
CA THR A 45 18.57 18.27 -8.76
C THR A 45 18.15 16.96 -8.11
N GLN A 46 19.07 16.28 -7.41
CA GLN A 46 18.77 15.03 -6.71
C GLN A 46 17.77 15.24 -5.57
N ALA A 47 17.96 16.29 -4.76
CA ALA A 47 17.03 16.65 -3.70
C ALA A 47 15.62 16.97 -4.24
N GLN A 48 15.54 17.74 -5.33
CA GLN A 48 14.26 18.05 -5.98
C GLN A 48 13.55 16.80 -6.50
N MET A 49 14.29 15.88 -7.14
CA MET A 49 13.76 14.62 -7.62
C MET A 49 13.24 13.75 -6.47
N GLN A 50 13.99 13.61 -5.37
CA GLN A 50 13.54 12.82 -4.23
C GLN A 50 12.30 13.42 -3.55
N LEU A 51 12.20 14.75 -3.48
CA LEU A 51 10.99 15.43 -3.03
C LEU A 51 9.78 15.06 -3.89
N GLN A 52 9.93 14.98 -5.21
CA GLN A 52 8.85 14.50 -6.08
C GLN A 52 8.52 13.03 -5.81
N TYR A 53 9.51 12.16 -5.72
CA TYR A 53 9.26 10.76 -5.40
C TYR A 53 8.58 10.54 -4.04
N ALA A 54 8.87 11.39 -3.05
CA ALA A 54 8.18 11.38 -1.77
C ALA A 54 6.71 11.81 -1.92
N ARG A 55 6.45 12.89 -2.66
CA ARG A 55 5.08 13.36 -2.95
C ARG A 55 4.28 12.31 -3.73
N ASP A 56 4.85 11.73 -4.77
CA ASP A 56 4.23 10.69 -5.59
C ASP A 56 3.93 9.41 -4.77
N ALA A 57 4.76 9.13 -3.75
CA ALA A 57 4.52 8.03 -2.82
C ALA A 57 3.43 8.32 -1.78
N GLY A 58 2.80 9.51 -1.80
CA GLY A 58 1.76 9.91 -0.85
C GLY A 58 2.32 10.35 0.50
N ALA A 59 3.55 10.89 0.55
CA ALA A 59 4.14 11.32 1.82
C ALA A 59 3.34 12.44 2.52
N ALA A 60 2.54 13.22 1.79
CA ALA A 60 1.64 14.20 2.41
C ALA A 60 0.61 13.55 3.35
N ASP A 61 0.15 12.34 3.04
CA ASP A 61 -0.87 11.64 3.84
C ASP A 61 -0.24 10.77 4.93
N TYR A 62 0.88 10.11 4.61
CA TYR A 62 1.46 9.07 5.45
C TYR A 62 2.74 9.48 6.20
N ALA A 63 3.40 10.56 5.79
CA ALA A 63 4.64 11.06 6.40
C ALA A 63 4.78 12.61 6.29
N PRO A 64 3.74 13.39 6.68
CA PRO A 64 3.69 14.84 6.41
C PRO A 64 4.84 15.60 7.07
N VAL A 65 5.24 15.20 8.28
CA VAL A 65 6.30 15.86 9.05
C VAL A 65 7.66 15.69 8.38
N ASP A 66 8.00 14.48 7.93
CA ASP A 66 9.27 14.22 7.24
C ASP A 66 9.32 14.91 5.87
N LEU A 67 8.18 14.94 5.17
CA LEU A 67 8.06 15.66 3.90
C LEU A 67 8.25 17.17 4.10
N ASP A 68 7.71 17.75 5.17
CA ASP A 68 7.88 19.16 5.49
C ASP A 68 9.34 19.50 5.84
N PHE A 69 10.02 18.66 6.63
CA PHE A 69 11.46 18.83 6.89
C PHE A 69 12.29 18.86 5.61
N ALA A 70 12.05 17.91 4.69
CA ALA A 70 12.72 17.87 3.41
C ALA A 70 12.46 19.15 2.58
N GLN A 71 11.22 19.64 2.56
CA GLN A 71 10.85 20.86 1.83
C GLN A 71 11.52 22.10 2.44
N ASN A 72 11.48 22.25 3.76
CA ASN A 72 12.07 23.38 4.46
C ASN A 72 13.59 23.42 4.26
N LYS A 73 14.29 22.29 4.31
CA LYS A 73 15.72 22.24 4.03
C LYS A 73 16.05 22.53 2.56
N PHE A 74 15.25 22.03 1.63
CA PHE A 74 15.43 22.34 0.21
C PHE A 74 15.19 23.84 -0.09
N GLN A 75 14.25 24.48 0.61
CA GLN A 75 14.07 25.94 0.52
C GLN A 75 15.29 26.70 1.07
N GLN A 76 15.86 26.25 2.19
CA GLN A 76 17.09 26.82 2.73
C GLN A 76 18.28 26.60 1.77
N ALA A 77 18.38 25.44 1.13
CA ALA A 77 19.38 25.15 0.12
C ALA A 77 19.27 26.11 -1.08
N GLN A 78 18.04 26.37 -1.55
CA GLN A 78 17.79 27.36 -2.62
C GLN A 78 18.19 28.78 -2.19
N ALA A 79 17.93 29.17 -0.95
CA ALA A 79 18.34 30.47 -0.42
C ALA A 79 19.87 30.59 -0.31
N ALA A 80 20.56 29.51 0.10
CA ALA A 80 22.02 29.43 0.12
C ALA A 80 22.62 29.50 -1.30
N MET A 81 22.03 28.80 -2.27
CA MET A 81 22.38 28.90 -3.70
C MET A 81 22.28 30.33 -4.21
N ALA A 82 21.15 31.00 -3.95
CA ALA A 82 20.93 32.39 -4.35
C ALA A 82 21.93 33.36 -3.69
N SER A 83 22.35 33.06 -2.46
CA SER A 83 23.36 33.81 -1.71
C SER A 83 24.81 33.42 -2.07
N ARG A 84 25.00 32.52 -3.04
CA ARG A 84 26.31 31.96 -3.46
C ARG A 84 27.07 31.24 -2.33
N LYS A 85 26.35 30.76 -1.31
CA LYS A 85 26.88 29.90 -0.24
C LYS A 85 26.79 28.45 -0.68
N TYR A 86 27.66 28.07 -1.62
CA TYR A 86 27.57 26.80 -2.32
C TYR A 86 27.83 25.57 -1.44
N GLU A 87 28.68 25.69 -0.42
CA GLU A 87 28.91 24.62 0.55
C GLU A 87 27.67 24.37 1.40
N ASP A 88 27.11 25.43 2.01
CA ASP A 88 25.86 25.34 2.78
C ASP A 88 24.71 24.78 1.92
N ALA A 89 24.62 25.22 0.66
CA ALA A 89 23.62 24.72 -0.28
C ALA A 89 23.76 23.22 -0.55
N ALA A 90 24.99 22.72 -0.70
CA ALA A 90 25.25 21.30 -0.92
C ALA A 90 24.80 20.48 0.29
N VAL A 91 25.21 20.87 1.50
CA VAL A 91 24.84 20.17 2.74
C VAL A 91 23.32 20.17 2.93
N LEU A 92 22.67 21.32 2.79
CA LEU A 92 21.22 21.43 2.95
C LEU A 92 20.46 20.62 1.88
N ALA A 93 20.97 20.54 0.64
CA ALA A 93 20.37 19.73 -0.41
C ALA A 93 20.50 18.23 -0.13
N GLU A 94 21.67 17.77 0.34
CA GLU A 94 21.89 16.38 0.73
C GLU A 94 21.01 15.98 1.93
N GLU A 95 20.88 16.84 2.93
CA GLU A 95 19.95 16.61 4.04
C GLU A 95 18.50 16.56 3.56
N ALA A 96 18.08 17.48 2.69
CA ALA A 96 16.74 17.47 2.11
C ALA A 96 16.47 16.20 1.29
N GLN A 97 17.48 15.70 0.58
CA GLN A 97 17.41 14.44 -0.15
C GLN A 97 17.17 13.26 0.81
N ALA A 98 17.95 13.17 1.89
CA ALA A 98 17.81 12.11 2.89
C ALA A 98 16.44 12.16 3.60
N ASP A 99 15.98 13.35 3.98
CA ASP A 99 14.66 13.54 4.58
C ASP A 99 13.53 13.16 3.61
N ALA A 100 13.67 13.49 2.32
CA ALA A 100 12.70 13.10 1.30
C ALA A 100 12.67 11.58 1.08
N GLU A 101 13.81 10.91 1.08
CA GLU A 101 13.90 9.44 1.00
C GLU A 101 13.25 8.78 2.22
N LEU A 102 13.48 9.33 3.42
CA LEU A 102 12.81 8.88 4.65
C LEU A 102 11.29 9.05 4.55
N ALA A 103 10.83 10.22 4.12
CA ALA A 103 9.41 10.51 3.92
C ALA A 103 8.77 9.53 2.92
N ARG A 104 9.44 9.27 1.79
CA ARG A 104 9.02 8.29 0.78
C ARG A 104 8.91 6.88 1.35
N ALA A 105 9.91 6.43 2.12
CA ALA A 105 9.93 5.11 2.72
C ALA A 105 8.79 4.94 3.73
N LYS A 106 8.59 5.93 4.61
CA LYS A 106 7.47 5.97 5.55
C LYS A 106 6.13 6.00 4.83
N ALA A 107 6.01 6.74 3.73
CA ALA A 107 4.80 6.82 2.95
C ALA A 107 4.39 5.47 2.36
N ARG A 108 5.36 4.77 1.74
CA ARG A 108 5.16 3.41 1.22
C ARG A 108 4.76 2.44 2.33
N LEU A 109 5.37 2.53 3.50
CA LEU A 109 5.01 1.71 4.66
C LEU A 109 3.58 2.00 5.13
N GLY A 110 3.19 3.27 5.25
CA GLY A 110 1.84 3.68 5.61
C GLY A 110 0.79 3.16 4.62
N ALA A 111 1.03 3.36 3.32
CA ALA A 111 0.17 2.86 2.25
C ALA A 111 0.05 1.32 2.28
N ALA A 112 1.16 0.60 2.49
CA ALA A 112 1.15 -0.85 2.61
C ALA A 112 0.33 -1.34 3.82
N ARG A 113 0.48 -0.69 4.98
CA ARG A 113 -0.32 -0.99 6.18
C ARG A 113 -1.81 -0.77 5.93
N ALA A 114 -2.17 0.34 5.28
CA ALA A 114 -3.56 0.62 4.92
C ALA A 114 -4.13 -0.43 3.95
N GLN A 115 -3.33 -0.89 2.98
CA GLN A 115 -3.73 -1.98 2.08
C GLN A 115 -3.94 -3.30 2.83
N ILE A 116 -3.05 -3.64 3.76
CA ILE A 116 -3.18 -4.85 4.59
C ILE A 116 -4.47 -4.78 5.39
N GLN A 117 -4.73 -3.66 6.07
CA GLN A 117 -5.97 -3.47 6.85
C GLN A 117 -7.22 -3.65 5.98
N ARG A 118 -7.27 -3.03 4.80
CA ARG A 118 -8.40 -3.20 3.86
C ARG A 118 -8.59 -4.65 3.44
N LYS A 119 -7.52 -5.36 3.11
CA LYS A 119 -7.59 -6.78 2.72
C LYS A 119 -8.00 -7.66 3.90
N THR A 120 -7.52 -7.40 5.10
CA THR A 120 -7.92 -8.12 6.30
C THR A 120 -9.40 -7.91 6.60
N GLN A 121 -9.90 -6.69 6.48
CA GLN A 121 -11.33 -6.41 6.65
C GLN A 121 -12.17 -7.15 5.61
N ALA A 122 -11.82 -7.03 4.32
CA ALA A 122 -12.53 -7.75 3.26
C ALA A 122 -12.54 -9.27 3.48
N ASN A 123 -11.45 -9.86 3.97
CA ASN A 123 -11.42 -11.29 4.32
C ASN A 123 -12.32 -11.63 5.50
N ARG A 124 -12.48 -10.74 6.49
CA ARG A 124 -13.40 -10.94 7.61
C ARG A 124 -14.84 -10.87 7.15
N ASP A 125 -15.17 -9.83 6.38
CA ASP A 125 -16.52 -9.63 5.84
C ASP A 125 -16.96 -10.84 5.00
N LEU A 126 -16.07 -11.39 4.17
CA LEU A 126 -16.35 -12.60 3.40
C LEU A 126 -16.57 -13.84 4.28
N ARG A 127 -15.83 -13.98 5.38
CA ARG A 127 -16.01 -15.10 6.31
C ARG A 127 -17.34 -15.01 7.05
N GLU A 128 -17.71 -13.80 7.49
CA GLU A 128 -18.99 -13.54 8.13
C GLU A 128 -20.16 -13.79 7.17
N GLN A 129 -20.03 -13.39 5.90
CA GLN A 129 -21.04 -13.69 4.88
C GLN A 129 -21.22 -15.19 4.66
N ILE A 130 -20.12 -15.95 4.56
CA ILE A 130 -20.19 -17.41 4.42
C ILE A 130 -20.89 -18.03 5.63
N GLU A 131 -20.57 -17.61 6.85
CA GLU A 131 -21.21 -18.12 8.07
C GLU A 131 -22.71 -17.78 8.10
N GLN A 132 -23.08 -16.55 7.74
CA GLN A 132 -24.48 -16.14 7.65
C GLN A 132 -25.26 -16.95 6.61
N ASP A 133 -24.69 -17.17 5.42
CA ASP A 133 -25.30 -17.95 4.36
C ASP A 133 -25.48 -19.42 4.75
N LEU A 134 -24.52 -20.00 5.48
CA LEU A 134 -24.62 -21.36 6.01
C LEU A 134 -25.74 -21.46 7.05
N ASN A 135 -25.78 -20.54 8.02
CA ASN A 135 -26.84 -20.51 9.04
C ASN A 135 -28.23 -20.30 8.40
N ALA A 136 -28.34 -19.42 7.40
CA ALA A 136 -29.59 -19.19 6.68
C ALA A 136 -30.06 -20.44 5.90
N GLN A 137 -29.13 -21.19 5.31
CA GLN A 137 -29.42 -22.48 4.66
C GLN A 137 -29.91 -23.52 5.67
N GLU A 138 -29.29 -23.59 6.85
CA GLU A 138 -29.71 -24.48 7.93
C GLU A 138 -31.12 -24.13 8.43
N GLU A 139 -31.41 -22.85 8.66
CA GLU A 139 -32.74 -22.39 9.05
C GLU A 139 -33.79 -22.68 7.99
N ALA A 140 -33.48 -22.47 6.70
CA ALA A 140 -34.38 -22.77 5.60
C ALA A 140 -34.69 -24.28 5.54
N ALA A 141 -33.69 -25.14 5.72
CA ALA A 141 -33.88 -26.58 5.78
C ALA A 141 -34.75 -27.01 6.98
N GLN A 142 -34.56 -26.40 8.15
CA GLN A 142 -35.38 -26.67 9.35
C GLN A 142 -36.84 -26.23 9.15
N ARG A 143 -37.07 -25.04 8.58
CA ARG A 143 -38.43 -24.56 8.28
C ARG A 143 -39.15 -25.49 7.32
N GLN A 144 -38.45 -26.01 6.31
CA GLN A 144 -39.04 -26.95 5.38
C GLN A 144 -39.45 -28.27 6.07
N GLN A 145 -38.65 -28.76 7.02
CA GLN A 145 -39.02 -29.94 7.82
C GLN A 145 -40.22 -29.69 8.74
N GLN A 146 -40.30 -28.52 9.38
CA GLN A 146 -41.45 -28.15 10.23
C GLN A 146 -42.75 -28.10 9.42
N GLN A 147 -42.74 -27.47 8.23
CA GLN A 147 -43.90 -27.43 7.35
C GLN A 147 -44.37 -28.83 6.91
N LEU A 148 -43.43 -29.76 6.68
CA LEU A 148 -43.76 -31.15 6.35
C LEU A 148 -44.40 -31.89 7.53
N GLN A 149 -44.03 -31.57 8.78
CA GLN A 149 -44.69 -32.11 9.97
C GLN A 149 -46.08 -31.52 10.18
N GLU A 150 -46.25 -30.21 9.98
CA GLU A 150 -47.55 -29.54 10.09
C GLU A 150 -48.55 -30.07 9.05
N GLN A 151 -48.12 -30.30 7.80
CA GLN A 151 -48.99 -30.94 6.79
C GLN A 151 -49.41 -32.36 7.18
N GLN A 152 -48.57 -33.11 7.89
CA GLN A 152 -48.89 -34.45 8.39
C GLN A 152 -49.81 -34.42 9.62
N GLN A 153 -49.72 -33.39 10.46
CA GLN A 153 -50.57 -33.22 11.65
C GLN A 153 -51.91 -32.53 11.33
N GLY A 154 -51.98 -31.77 10.24
CA GLY A 154 -53.17 -31.06 9.78
C GLY A 154 -54.11 -31.87 8.88
N LEU A 155 -53.78 -33.13 8.56
CA LEU A 155 -54.79 -34.04 8.00
C LEU A 155 -55.89 -34.17 9.06
N PRO A 156 -57.14 -33.75 8.78
CA PRO A 156 -58.21 -33.98 9.73
C PRO A 156 -58.18 -35.46 10.04
N THR A 157 -58.21 -35.82 11.32
CA THR A 157 -58.53 -37.18 11.74
C THR A 157 -59.68 -37.59 10.83
N GLN A 158 -59.44 -38.52 9.91
CA GLN A 158 -60.53 -39.14 9.18
C GLN A 158 -61.44 -39.61 10.30
N GLU A 159 -62.57 -38.94 10.49
CA GLU A 159 -63.66 -39.49 11.27
C GLU A 159 -63.74 -40.92 10.77
N GLN A 160 -63.40 -41.85 11.67
CA GLN A 160 -63.53 -43.27 11.42
C GLN A 160 -64.90 -43.39 10.78
N THR A 161 -64.92 -43.79 9.51
CA THR A 161 -66.15 -44.02 8.77
C THR A 161 -66.88 -45.09 9.55
N GLN A 162 -67.72 -44.67 10.48
CA GLN A 162 -68.58 -45.53 11.25
C GLN A 162 -69.52 -46.11 10.21
N ASP A 163 -69.32 -47.40 9.98
CA ASP A 163 -70.14 -48.35 9.24
C ASP A 163 -71.52 -47.79 8.87
N MET A 164 -71.60 -47.11 7.72
CA MET A 164 -72.84 -46.62 7.19
C MET A 164 -73.22 -47.56 6.04
N PRO A 165 -74.36 -48.26 6.11
CA PRO A 165 -74.74 -49.20 5.07
C PRO A 165 -74.85 -48.46 3.73
N ALA A 166 -74.28 -49.08 2.69
CA ALA A 166 -74.28 -48.53 1.33
C ALA A 166 -75.69 -48.10 0.91
N PRO A 167 -75.89 -46.88 0.36
CA PRO A 167 -77.13 -46.58 -0.34
C PRO A 167 -77.22 -47.49 -1.59
N PRO A 168 -78.41 -48.04 -1.91
CA PRO A 168 -78.57 -48.87 -3.09
C PRO A 168 -78.31 -48.04 -4.35
N SER A 169 -77.39 -48.53 -5.17
CA SER A 169 -77.35 -48.38 -6.63
C SER A 169 -77.92 -47.07 -7.20
N SER A 170 -77.11 -46.00 -7.24
CA SER A 170 -77.44 -44.86 -8.09
C SER A 170 -77.18 -45.21 -9.56
N VAL A 171 -78.25 -45.05 -10.32
CA VAL A 171 -78.42 -45.34 -11.75
C VAL A 171 -77.47 -44.48 -12.59
N LEU A 172 -77.00 -45.02 -13.72
CA LEU A 172 -76.28 -44.29 -14.76
C LEU A 172 -77.09 -43.06 -15.23
N GLN A 173 -76.67 -41.86 -14.84
CA GLN A 173 -77.11 -40.62 -15.48
C GLN A 173 -76.37 -40.44 -16.83
N PRO A 174 -77.07 -40.15 -17.94
CA PRO A 174 -76.44 -39.93 -19.23
C PRO A 174 -75.69 -38.58 -19.30
N VAL A 175 -74.57 -38.60 -20.01
CA VAL A 175 -73.69 -37.45 -20.28
C VAL A 175 -74.42 -36.41 -21.15
N PRO A 176 -74.51 -35.13 -20.76
CA PRO A 176 -74.86 -34.07 -21.68
C PRO A 176 -73.64 -33.75 -22.56
N GLN A 177 -73.78 -33.98 -23.86
CA GLN A 177 -72.87 -33.43 -24.86
C GLN A 177 -73.16 -31.93 -25.00
N GLY A 178 -72.21 -31.08 -24.62
CA GLY A 178 -72.37 -29.63 -24.68
C GLY A 178 -71.04 -28.91 -24.63
N GLU A 179 -70.52 -28.61 -25.82
CA GLU A 179 -69.71 -27.45 -26.23
C GLU A 179 -68.49 -27.02 -25.40
N GLY A 180 -67.32 -27.05 -26.06
CA GLY A 180 -66.33 -25.98 -25.91
C GLY A 180 -64.94 -26.41 -25.47
N PHE A 181 -64.07 -26.72 -26.43
CA PHE A 181 -62.62 -26.65 -26.23
C PHE A 181 -62.23 -25.18 -26.01
N GLN A 182 -61.65 -24.85 -24.86
CA GLN A 182 -60.88 -23.62 -24.68
C GLN A 182 -59.42 -23.98 -24.37
N THR A 183 -58.61 -23.93 -25.42
CA THR A 183 -57.15 -23.97 -25.35
C THR A 183 -56.65 -22.62 -24.82
N LEU A 184 -55.98 -22.61 -23.67
CA LEU A 184 -55.22 -21.44 -23.22
C LEU A 184 -53.86 -21.41 -23.93
N PRO A 185 -53.38 -20.22 -24.36
CA PRO A 185 -52.11 -20.10 -25.06
C PRO A 185 -50.92 -20.20 -24.08
N GLN A 186 -49.88 -20.91 -24.51
CA GLN A 186 -48.52 -20.76 -23.98
C GLN A 186 -48.02 -19.34 -24.25
N THR A 187 -47.69 -18.60 -23.21
CA THR A 187 -46.80 -17.44 -23.32
C THR A 187 -45.44 -17.82 -22.79
N ASN A 188 -44.56 -18.20 -23.73
CA ASN A 188 -43.11 -18.12 -23.58
C ASN A 188 -42.73 -16.67 -23.36
N ASP A 189 -42.02 -16.36 -22.27
CA ASP A 189 -41.23 -15.13 -22.20
C ASP A 189 -39.78 -15.48 -21.81
N GLN A 190 -38.96 -15.56 -22.85
CA GLN A 190 -37.51 -15.53 -22.81
C GLN A 190 -37.09 -14.11 -23.23
N GLY A 191 -36.40 -13.40 -22.34
CA GLY A 191 -35.69 -12.16 -22.61
C GLY A 191 -35.39 -11.48 -21.28
N GLY A 192 -34.16 -11.24 -20.84
CA GLY A 192 -32.97 -10.92 -21.58
C GLY A 192 -32.47 -9.54 -21.13
N ARG A 193 -31.66 -9.51 -20.05
CA ARG A 193 -30.57 -8.53 -19.76
C ARG A 193 -30.98 -7.07 -19.49
N PRO A 194 -30.08 -6.18 -19.00
CA PRO A 194 -28.60 -6.23 -18.88
C PRO A 194 -28.04 -7.01 -17.69
#